data_AF-A0A352A574-F1
#
_entry.id   AF-A0A352A574-F1
#
_cell.length_a   1.000
_cell.length_b   1.000
_cell.length_c   1.000
_cell.angle_alpha   90.00
_cell.angle_beta   90.00
_cell.angle_gamma   90.00
#
_symmetry.space_group_name_H-M   'P 1'
#
loop_
_entity.id
_entity.type
_entity.pdbx_description
1 polymer ?
#
loop_
_entity_poly.entity_id
_entity_poly.type
_entity_poly.pdbx_seq_one_letter_code
_entity_poly.pdbx_strand_id
1 'polypeptide(L)'
;MAAIKLKISYLRKLNSISQKQLAEKLGVSFQTVSKWENGVCMPDISLLPTISEYFNVSVDQLLGLKPINELEYIPSDTDTTEYWGKKIDYLKSTRKSLLNLDYIKFLVEKVWKIDKAIDIIDFGCGYGFLGQMLLPILPIGSTYTGVDINDKLISEAKNIFKNTDYKTNFIIKNLYDYKVIKKYDMAICQAFLRHTNKPYELLKKMIDSVKIGGSVACIEVNREIESDGLYIQIN
;
A
#
# COMPACT_ATOMS: atom_id res chain seq x y z
N MET A 1 5.64 16.00 -29.99
CA MET A 1 4.79 14.80 -29.78
C MET A 1 5.57 13.81 -28.94
N ALA A 2 4.93 13.18 -27.95
CA ALA A 2 5.57 12.09 -27.21
C ALA A 2 5.85 10.92 -28.15
N ALA A 3 7.06 10.37 -28.13
CA ALA A 3 7.41 9.22 -28.95
C ALA A 3 6.84 7.93 -28.33
N ILE A 4 6.03 7.18 -29.09
CA ILE A 4 5.51 5.87 -28.68
C ILE A 4 6.69 4.89 -28.58
N LYS A 5 6.82 4.20 -27.44
CA LYS A 5 7.84 3.18 -27.22
C LYS A 5 7.19 1.86 -26.82
N LEU A 6 7.07 0.97 -27.80
CA LEU A 6 6.51 -0.36 -27.61
C LEU A 6 7.23 -1.13 -26.51
N LYS A 7 6.46 -1.88 -25.74
CA LYS A 7 6.95 -2.67 -24.61
C LYS A 7 7.02 -4.18 -24.88
N ILE A 8 6.88 -4.58 -26.15
CA ILE A 8 6.91 -5.98 -26.59
C ILE A 8 8.14 -6.73 -26.06
N SER A 9 9.34 -6.16 -26.17
CA SER A 9 10.57 -6.81 -25.70
C SER A 9 10.58 -7.04 -24.19
N TYR A 10 10.02 -6.10 -23.41
CA TYR A 10 9.92 -6.20 -21.97
C TYR A 10 8.92 -7.30 -21.58
N LEU A 11 7.71 -7.27 -22.14
CA LEU A 11 6.66 -8.26 -21.89
C LEU A 11 7.09 -9.67 -22.28
N ARG A 12 7.79 -9.79 -23.41
CA ARG A 12 8.35 -11.05 -23.91
C ARG A 12 9.36 -11.65 -22.93
N LYS A 13 10.28 -10.82 -22.40
CA LYS A 13 11.28 -11.25 -21.42
C LYS A 13 10.64 -11.61 -20.07
N LEU A 14 9.63 -10.86 -19.61
CA LEU A 14 8.86 -11.19 -18.41
C LEU A 14 8.21 -12.58 -18.52
N ASN A 15 7.66 -12.90 -19.69
CA ASN A 15 7.03 -14.19 -19.96
C ASN A 15 8.03 -15.30 -20.33
N SER A 16 9.34 -15.04 -20.28
CA SER A 16 10.40 -16.02 -20.59
C SER A 16 10.28 -16.69 -21.96
N ILE A 17 9.77 -15.97 -22.97
CA ILE A 17 9.63 -16.47 -24.35
C ILE A 17 10.63 -15.80 -25.30
N SER A 18 10.97 -16.48 -26.39
CA SER A 18 11.82 -15.96 -27.47
C SER A 18 11.04 -15.14 -28.50
N GLN A 19 11.73 -14.31 -29.28
CA GLN A 19 11.10 -13.56 -30.38
C GLN A 19 10.46 -14.51 -31.41
N LYS A 20 11.06 -15.70 -31.60
CA LYS A 20 10.54 -16.74 -32.51
C LYS A 20 9.22 -17.30 -32.00
N GLN A 21 9.14 -17.65 -30.72
CA GLN A 21 7.90 -18.14 -30.09
C GLN A 21 6.78 -17.10 -30.14
N LEU A 22 7.11 -15.82 -29.92
CA LEU A 22 6.14 -14.74 -30.04
C LEU A 22 5.65 -14.60 -31.50
N ALA A 23 6.57 -14.63 -32.46
CA ALA A 23 6.25 -14.53 -33.88
C ALA A 23 5.32 -15.67 -34.34
N GLU A 24 5.59 -16.91 -33.90
CA GLU A 24 4.75 -18.08 -34.15
C GLU A 24 3.33 -17.90 -33.58
N LYS A 25 3.18 -17.30 -32.39
CA LYS A 25 1.85 -17.04 -31.80
C LYS A 25 1.09 -15.92 -32.49
N LEU A 26 1.78 -14.92 -33.02
CA LEU A 26 1.18 -13.79 -33.70
C LEU A 26 1.00 -14.00 -35.21
N GLY A 27 1.46 -15.13 -35.76
CA GLY A 27 1.37 -15.42 -37.20
C GLY A 27 2.24 -14.50 -38.06
N VAL A 28 3.36 -14.01 -37.52
CA VAL A 28 4.29 -13.10 -38.22
C VAL A 28 5.70 -13.69 -38.30
N SER A 29 6.58 -13.07 -39.08
CA SER A 29 7.98 -13.49 -39.14
C SER A 29 8.75 -13.07 -37.88
N PHE A 30 9.79 -13.83 -37.53
CA PHE A 30 10.73 -13.46 -36.47
C PHE A 30 11.34 -12.06 -36.71
N GLN A 31 11.67 -11.74 -37.97
CA GLN A 31 12.22 -10.45 -38.37
C GLN A 31 11.24 -9.32 -38.09
N THR A 32 9.93 -9.57 -38.24
CA THR A 32 8.87 -8.61 -37.92
C THR A 32 8.89 -8.26 -36.43
N VAL A 33 8.91 -9.25 -35.54
CA VAL A 33 9.00 -9.04 -34.09
C VAL A 33 10.30 -8.31 -33.72
N SER A 34 11.43 -8.69 -34.31
CA SER A 34 12.72 -8.02 -34.06
C SER A 34 12.70 -6.55 -34.47
N LYS A 35 12.07 -6.22 -35.61
CA LYS A 35 11.90 -4.82 -36.05
C LYS A 35 11.03 -4.01 -35.08
N TRP A 36 9.96 -4.60 -34.55
CA TRP A 36 9.12 -3.95 -33.53
C TRP A 36 9.90 -3.68 -32.24
N GLU A 37 10.64 -4.67 -31.74
CA GLU A 37 11.42 -4.54 -30.49
C GLU A 37 12.56 -3.52 -30.61
N ASN A 38 13.12 -3.34 -31.80
CA ASN A 38 14.19 -2.39 -32.07
C ASN A 38 13.68 -1.00 -32.55
N GLY A 39 12.37 -0.79 -32.60
CA GLY A 39 11.78 0.48 -33.04
C GLY A 39 11.97 0.80 -34.53
N VAL A 40 12.29 -0.19 -35.35
CA VAL A 40 12.47 -0.05 -36.81
C VAL A 40 11.13 0.16 -37.51
N CYS A 41 10.07 -0.52 -37.04
CA CYS A 41 8.70 -0.29 -37.49
C CYS A 41 7.70 -0.58 -36.37
N MET A 42 6.45 -0.17 -36.55
CA MET A 42 5.35 -0.51 -35.66
C MET A 42 4.59 -1.76 -36.18
N PRO A 43 3.94 -2.53 -35.28
CA PRO A 43 2.89 -3.46 -35.66
C PRO A 43 1.79 -2.73 -36.43
N ASP A 44 1.09 -3.46 -37.30
CA ASP A 44 -0.17 -2.96 -37.83
C ASP A 44 -1.13 -2.67 -36.68
N ILE A 45 -1.95 -1.63 -36.81
CA ILE A 45 -2.94 -1.26 -35.80
C ILE A 45 -3.89 -2.43 -35.50
N SER A 46 -4.17 -3.28 -36.49
CA SER A 46 -5.01 -4.48 -36.34
C SER A 46 -4.36 -5.57 -35.48
N LEU A 47 -3.03 -5.57 -35.32
CA LEU A 47 -2.30 -6.54 -34.49
C LEU A 47 -2.20 -6.10 -33.03
N LEU A 48 -2.43 -4.81 -32.71
CA LEU A 48 -2.30 -4.31 -31.35
C LEU A 48 -3.23 -5.04 -30.35
N PRO A 49 -4.52 -5.30 -30.65
CA PRO A 49 -5.39 -6.05 -29.74
C PRO A 49 -4.89 -7.47 -29.48
N THR A 50 -4.44 -8.19 -30.51
CA THR A 50 -3.92 -9.56 -30.38
C THR A 50 -2.65 -9.60 -29.53
N ILE A 51 -1.74 -8.64 -29.73
CA ILE A 51 -0.51 -8.55 -28.94
C ILE A 51 -0.83 -8.21 -27.48
N SER A 52 -1.75 -7.27 -27.25
CA SER A 52 -2.14 -6.86 -25.90
C SER A 52 -2.84 -7.99 -25.14
N GLU A 53 -3.72 -8.73 -25.81
CA GLU A 53 -4.39 -9.92 -25.25
C GLU A 53 -3.39 -11.03 -24.93
N TYR A 54 -2.45 -11.32 -25.82
CA TYR A 54 -1.41 -12.34 -25.59
C TYR A 54 -0.60 -12.09 -24.31
N PHE A 55 -0.31 -10.82 -24.01
CA PHE A 55 0.44 -10.44 -22.81
C PHE A 55 -0.43 -10.07 -21.61
N ASN A 56 -1.76 -10.17 -21.74
CA ASN A 56 -2.73 -9.76 -20.72
C ASN A 56 -2.49 -8.32 -20.22
N VAL A 57 -2.34 -7.38 -21.15
CA VAL A 57 -2.19 -5.93 -20.90
C VAL A 57 -3.15 -5.14 -21.77
N SER A 58 -3.38 -3.87 -21.47
CA SER A 58 -4.09 -2.93 -22.35
C SER A 58 -3.21 -2.47 -23.53
N VAL A 59 -3.84 -1.98 -24.60
CA VAL A 59 -3.12 -1.38 -25.75
C VAL A 59 -2.30 -0.17 -25.30
N ASP A 60 -2.81 0.66 -24.39
CA ASP A 60 -2.07 1.79 -23.82
C ASP A 60 -0.76 1.33 -23.15
N GLN A 61 -0.81 0.22 -22.40
CA GLN A 61 0.37 -0.36 -21.75
C GLN A 61 1.36 -0.93 -22.77
N LEU A 62 0.85 -1.61 -23.80
CA LEU A 62 1.66 -2.14 -24.90
C LEU A 62 2.42 -1.02 -25.65
N LEU A 63 1.73 0.10 -25.92
CA LEU A 63 2.28 1.30 -26.57
C LEU A 63 3.20 2.12 -25.64
N GLY A 64 3.26 1.78 -24.35
CA GLY A 64 4.03 2.52 -23.35
C GLY A 64 3.42 3.85 -22.95
N LEU A 65 2.12 4.05 -23.21
CA LEU A 65 1.33 5.21 -22.78
C LEU A 65 0.86 5.07 -21.32
N LYS A 66 0.74 3.82 -20.84
CA LYS A 66 0.51 3.47 -19.43
C LYS A 66 1.61 2.52 -18.92
N PRO A 67 1.91 2.51 -17.61
CA PRO A 67 2.79 1.51 -17.02
C PRO A 67 2.15 0.11 -17.13
N ILE A 68 2.91 -0.87 -17.63
CA ILE A 68 2.47 -2.27 -17.78
C ILE A 68 2.12 -2.92 -16.44
N ASN A 69 2.87 -2.54 -15.42
CA ASN A 69 2.55 -2.93 -14.07
C ASN A 69 1.62 -1.85 -13.52
N GLU A 70 0.31 -2.10 -13.53
CA GLU A 70 -0.60 -1.42 -12.59
C GLU A 70 -0.15 -1.66 -11.12
N LEU A 71 0.70 -2.66 -10.91
CA LEU A 71 1.24 -3.08 -9.62
C LEU A 71 2.65 -2.57 -9.27
N GLU A 72 3.33 -1.80 -10.13
CA GLU A 72 4.54 -1.10 -9.66
C GLU A 72 4.10 0.10 -8.83
N TYR A 73 3.98 -0.15 -7.53
CA TYR A 73 3.89 0.89 -6.52
C TYR A 73 5.00 1.92 -6.78
N ILE A 74 4.63 3.09 -7.28
CA ILE A 74 5.52 4.25 -7.40
C ILE A 74 5.57 4.87 -6.01
N PRO A 75 6.70 4.79 -5.30
CA PRO A 75 6.81 5.38 -3.98
C PRO A 75 6.63 6.89 -4.10
N SER A 76 5.82 7.46 -3.21
CA SER A 76 5.64 8.91 -3.15
C SER A 76 6.79 9.62 -2.44
N ASP A 77 7.83 8.88 -1.99
CA ASP A 77 8.94 9.36 -1.15
C ASP A 77 8.46 10.17 0.06
N THR A 78 7.30 9.76 0.60
CA THR A 78 6.63 10.41 1.73
C THR A 78 6.89 9.72 3.06
N ASP A 79 7.74 8.70 3.14
CA ASP A 79 8.07 7.99 4.39
C ASP A 79 9.16 8.70 5.23
N THR A 80 9.45 9.96 4.94
CA THR A 80 10.49 10.73 5.63
C THR A 80 9.96 11.45 6.87
N THR A 81 10.83 11.61 7.88
CA THR A 81 10.54 12.39 9.09
C THR A 81 10.18 13.84 8.76
N GLU A 82 10.86 14.45 7.78
CA GLU A 82 10.61 15.84 7.39
C GLU A 82 9.19 16.03 6.83
N TYR A 83 8.74 15.11 5.97
CA TYR A 83 7.42 15.18 5.35
C TYR A 83 6.30 15.17 6.39
N TRP A 84 6.34 14.23 7.32
CA TRP A 84 5.30 14.07 8.34
C TRP A 84 5.40 15.07 9.50
N GLY A 85 6.61 15.52 9.83
CA GLY A 85 6.85 16.45 10.95
C GLY A 85 6.20 17.82 10.78
N LYS A 86 5.80 18.18 9.56
CA LYS A 86 5.10 19.43 9.23
C LYS A 86 3.58 19.24 9.05
N LYS A 87 3.05 18.02 9.21
CA LYS A 87 1.67 17.64 8.84
C LYS A 87 0.80 17.18 10.02
N ILE A 88 1.19 17.47 11.26
CA ILE A 88 0.40 17.05 12.43
C ILE A 88 -1.04 17.61 12.41
N ASP A 89 -1.21 18.89 12.05
CA ASP A 89 -2.54 19.52 11.98
C ASP A 89 -3.37 18.94 10.83
N TYR A 90 -2.73 18.66 9.69
CA TYR A 90 -3.33 17.97 8.57
C TYR A 90 -3.80 16.55 8.97
N LEU A 91 -2.98 15.80 9.70
CA LEU A 91 -3.35 14.49 10.19
C LEU A 91 -4.55 14.59 11.15
N LYS A 92 -4.52 15.52 12.11
CA LYS A 92 -5.63 15.72 13.06
C LYS A 92 -6.94 16.12 12.37
N SER A 93 -6.89 16.89 11.30
CA SER A 93 -8.09 17.32 10.57
C SER A 93 -8.65 16.22 9.67
N THR A 94 -7.79 15.47 8.97
CA THR A 94 -8.22 14.45 8.01
C THR A 94 -8.60 13.13 8.64
N ARG A 95 -7.87 12.68 9.68
CA ARG A 95 -8.10 11.35 10.28
C ARG A 95 -9.49 11.19 10.87
N LYS A 96 -10.06 12.26 11.45
CA LYS A 96 -11.42 12.26 12.02
C LYS A 96 -12.50 11.90 11.00
N SER A 97 -12.28 12.18 9.72
CA SER A 97 -13.22 11.90 8.64
C SER A 97 -13.02 10.53 8.00
N LEU A 98 -11.94 9.81 8.33
CA LEU A 98 -11.63 8.52 7.71
C LEU A 98 -12.37 7.35 8.36
N LEU A 99 -12.50 7.36 9.69
CA LEU A 99 -13.07 6.26 10.45
C LEU A 99 -14.01 6.82 11.51
N ASN A 100 -15.20 6.23 11.62
CA ASN A 100 -16.13 6.50 12.70
C ASN A 100 -16.13 5.32 13.70
N LEU A 101 -16.56 5.58 14.93
CA LEU A 101 -16.54 4.60 16.01
C LEU A 101 -17.43 3.38 15.72
N ASP A 102 -18.57 3.55 15.05
CA ASP A 102 -19.47 2.44 14.73
C ASP A 102 -18.81 1.43 13.78
N TYR A 103 -18.08 1.92 12.79
CA TYR A 103 -17.32 1.08 11.86
C TYR A 103 -16.20 0.34 12.57
N ILE A 104 -15.45 1.02 13.46
CA ILE A 104 -14.40 0.34 14.25
C ILE A 104 -15.00 -0.71 15.17
N LYS A 105 -16.14 -0.42 15.80
CA LYS A 105 -16.87 -1.38 16.63
C LYS A 105 -17.30 -2.60 15.82
N PHE A 106 -17.84 -2.39 14.63
CA PHE A 106 -18.17 -3.47 13.70
C PHE A 106 -16.94 -4.33 13.36
N LEU A 107 -15.80 -3.71 13.05
CA LEU A 107 -14.57 -4.44 12.77
C LEU A 107 -14.13 -5.28 13.96
N VAL A 108 -14.07 -4.70 15.16
CA VAL A 108 -13.64 -5.40 16.38
C VAL A 108 -14.58 -6.56 16.73
N GLU A 109 -15.89 -6.33 16.74
CA GLU A 109 -16.87 -7.32 17.21
C GLU A 109 -17.25 -8.36 16.17
N LYS A 110 -17.38 -7.98 14.89
CA LYS A 110 -17.97 -8.83 13.86
C LYS A 110 -16.94 -9.41 12.90
N VAL A 111 -15.92 -8.63 12.55
CA VAL A 111 -14.91 -9.04 11.57
C VAL A 111 -13.74 -9.74 12.26
N TRP A 112 -13.07 -9.05 13.17
CA TRP A 112 -11.92 -9.58 13.91
C TRP A 112 -12.32 -10.45 15.10
N LYS A 113 -13.57 -10.34 15.55
CA LYS A 113 -14.17 -11.15 16.63
C LYS A 113 -13.30 -11.17 17.90
N ILE A 114 -12.83 -9.99 18.31
CA ILE A 114 -11.97 -9.82 19.47
C ILE A 114 -12.85 -9.80 20.73
N ASP A 115 -12.88 -10.90 21.47
CA ASP A 115 -13.67 -11.07 22.69
C ASP A 115 -12.82 -11.13 23.97
N LYS A 116 -11.50 -11.16 23.83
CA LYS A 116 -10.51 -11.17 24.92
C LYS A 116 -9.50 -10.05 24.75
N ALA A 117 -8.85 -9.67 25.85
CA ALA A 117 -7.79 -8.68 25.82
C ALA A 117 -6.66 -9.11 24.87
N ILE A 118 -6.21 -8.19 24.01
CA ILE A 118 -5.16 -8.43 23.02
C ILE A 118 -4.04 -7.40 23.12
N ASP A 119 -2.83 -7.79 22.73
CA ASP A 119 -1.69 -6.91 22.57
C ASP A 119 -1.52 -6.52 21.10
N ILE A 120 -1.63 -5.23 20.81
CA ILE A 120 -1.59 -4.68 19.44
C ILE A 120 -0.27 -3.93 19.20
N ILE A 121 0.31 -4.10 18.01
CA ILE A 121 1.34 -3.21 17.46
C ILE A 121 0.79 -2.45 16.25
N ASP A 122 0.94 -1.12 16.24
CA ASP A 122 0.53 -0.24 15.16
C ASP A 122 1.75 0.36 14.43
N PHE A 123 1.90 0.00 13.16
CA PHE A 123 2.99 0.40 12.28
C PHE A 123 2.66 1.74 11.61
N GLY A 124 3.47 2.76 11.88
CA GLY A 124 3.22 4.11 11.38
C GLY A 124 2.06 4.78 12.12
N CYS A 125 2.05 4.65 13.46
CA CYS A 125 0.91 5.08 14.27
C CYS A 125 0.65 6.60 14.23
N GLY A 126 1.62 7.39 13.75
CA GLY A 126 1.58 8.85 13.80
C GLY A 126 1.37 9.34 15.22
N TYR A 127 0.35 10.18 15.41
CA TYR A 127 -0.04 10.71 16.73
C TYR A 127 -0.94 9.75 17.55
N GLY A 128 -1.05 8.48 17.14
CA GLY A 128 -1.82 7.47 17.85
C GLY A 128 -3.33 7.56 17.59
N PHE A 129 -3.74 7.96 16.38
CA PHE A 129 -5.16 8.07 16.03
C PHE A 129 -5.90 6.74 16.16
N LEU A 130 -5.36 5.67 15.61
CA LEU A 130 -6.02 4.37 15.63
C LEU A 130 -6.13 3.81 17.05
N GLY A 131 -5.11 4.02 17.89
CA GLY A 131 -5.19 3.72 19.31
C GLY A 131 -6.37 4.41 20.01
N GLN A 132 -6.64 5.69 19.69
CA GLN A 132 -7.75 6.45 20.29
C GLN A 132 -9.11 5.87 19.91
N MET A 133 -9.21 5.26 18.73
CA MET A 133 -10.45 4.63 18.24
C MET A 133 -10.62 3.21 18.75
N LEU A 134 -9.54 2.44 18.81
CA LEU A 134 -9.58 1.02 19.19
C LEU A 134 -9.72 0.82 20.70
N LEU A 135 -8.92 1.51 21.50
CA LEU A 135 -8.83 1.27 22.95
C LEU A 135 -10.16 1.42 23.71
N PRO A 136 -11.07 2.36 23.36
CA PRO A 136 -12.41 2.43 23.96
C PRO A 136 -13.33 1.25 23.65
N ILE A 137 -13.02 0.47 22.61
CA ILE A 137 -13.88 -0.61 22.08
C ILE A 137 -13.30 -1.98 22.44
N LEU A 138 -11.97 -2.09 22.51
CA LEU A 138 -11.29 -3.34 22.82
C LEU A 138 -11.59 -3.82 24.25
N PRO A 139 -11.56 -5.15 24.49
CA PRO A 139 -11.75 -5.70 25.83
C PRO A 139 -10.76 -5.12 26.84
N ILE A 140 -11.24 -4.89 28.07
CA ILE A 140 -10.44 -4.34 29.18
C ILE A 140 -9.17 -5.17 29.37
N GLY A 141 -8.04 -4.48 29.50
CA GLY A 141 -6.72 -5.11 29.65
C GLY A 141 -5.93 -5.20 28.33
N SER A 142 -6.55 -4.89 27.19
CA SER A 142 -5.84 -4.77 25.91
C SER A 142 -4.73 -3.72 25.97
N THR A 143 -3.66 -3.93 25.22
CA THR A 143 -2.48 -3.06 25.18
C THR A 143 -2.21 -2.59 23.76
N TYR A 144 -1.66 -1.39 23.62
CA TYR A 144 -1.39 -0.78 22.32
C TYR A 144 0.05 -0.25 22.25
N THR A 145 0.82 -0.75 21.30
CA THR A 145 2.18 -0.26 21.00
C THR A 145 2.18 0.47 19.66
N GLY A 146 2.36 1.78 19.67
CA GLY A 146 2.54 2.57 18.45
C GLY A 146 4.02 2.72 18.08
N VAL A 147 4.37 2.51 16.81
CA VAL A 147 5.71 2.75 16.29
C VAL A 147 5.66 3.76 15.15
N ASP A 148 6.47 4.81 15.25
CA ASP A 148 6.60 5.82 14.19
C ASP A 148 8.04 6.37 14.18
N ILE A 149 8.49 6.86 13.02
CA ILE A 149 9.83 7.46 12.89
C ILE A 149 9.86 8.89 13.43
N ASN A 150 8.72 9.57 13.49
CA ASN A 150 8.63 10.98 13.81
C ASN A 150 8.48 11.24 15.32
N ASP A 151 9.45 11.93 15.90
CA ASP A 151 9.51 12.27 17.32
C ASP A 151 8.37 13.19 17.78
N LYS A 152 7.99 14.18 16.96
CA LYS A 152 6.89 15.11 17.26
C LYS A 152 5.54 14.39 17.30
N LEU A 153 5.28 13.51 16.33
CA LEU A 153 4.05 12.71 16.31
C LEU A 153 3.98 11.77 17.52
N ILE A 154 5.08 11.10 17.87
CA ILE A 154 5.13 10.25 19.05
C ILE A 154 4.98 11.05 20.35
N SER A 155 5.55 12.26 20.42
CA SER A 155 5.38 13.14 21.57
C SER A 155 3.93 13.55 21.76
N GLU A 156 3.22 13.86 20.67
CA GLU A 156 1.78 14.12 20.70
C GLU A 156 1.00 12.88 21.14
N ALA A 157 1.32 11.70 20.59
CA ALA A 157 0.66 10.45 20.99
C ALA A 157 0.80 10.21 22.50
N LYS A 158 2.02 10.34 23.04
CA LYS A 158 2.26 10.23 24.48
C LYS A 158 1.45 11.25 25.28
N ASN A 159 1.32 12.48 24.80
CA ASN A 159 0.52 13.52 25.47
C ASN A 159 -0.98 13.17 25.50
N ILE A 160 -1.53 12.68 24.39
CA ILE A 160 -2.93 12.27 24.27
C ILE A 160 -3.27 11.14 25.25
N PHE A 161 -2.40 10.15 25.38
CA PHE A 161 -2.63 9.00 26.26
C PHE A 161 -2.16 9.20 27.71
N LYS A 162 -1.47 10.30 28.02
CA LYS A 162 -0.83 10.56 29.32
C LYS A 162 -1.77 10.43 30.52
N ASN A 163 -3.01 10.89 30.36
CA ASN A 163 -4.02 10.95 31.43
C ASN A 163 -5.14 9.93 31.21
N THR A 164 -4.84 8.84 30.51
CA THR A 164 -5.80 7.74 30.26
C THR A 164 -5.38 6.50 31.03
N ASP A 165 -6.34 5.64 31.36
CA ASP A 165 -6.05 4.33 31.99
C ASP A 165 -5.60 3.26 30.98
N TYR A 166 -5.47 3.64 29.70
CA TYR A 166 -5.06 2.71 28.65
C TYR A 166 -3.57 2.37 28.74
N LYS A 167 -3.27 1.08 28.63
CA LYS A 167 -1.89 0.58 28.60
C LYS A 167 -1.28 0.79 27.22
N THR A 168 -0.59 1.91 27.05
CA THR A 168 0.04 2.30 25.79
C THR A 168 1.57 2.35 25.90
N ASN A 169 2.24 2.04 24.79
CA ASN A 169 3.67 2.23 24.61
C ASN A 169 3.95 2.87 23.25
N PHE A 170 4.85 3.85 23.19
CA PHE A 170 5.15 4.56 21.94
C PHE A 170 6.65 4.57 21.67
N ILE A 171 7.03 4.06 20.50
CA ILE A 171 8.42 3.82 20.10
C ILE A 171 8.78 4.71 18.91
N ILE A 172 9.83 5.51 19.08
CA ILE A 172 10.41 6.33 18.00
C ILE A 172 11.45 5.49 17.26
N LYS A 173 11.12 4.98 16.08
CA LYS A 173 12.05 4.17 15.27
C LYS A 173 11.70 4.16 13.79
N ASN A 174 12.72 4.09 12.95
CA ASN A 174 12.56 3.68 11.56
C ASN A 174 12.11 2.21 11.51
N LEU A 175 10.95 1.95 10.91
CA LEU A 175 10.38 0.60 10.81
C LEU A 175 11.19 -0.35 9.91
N TYR A 176 11.99 0.16 8.97
CA TYR A 176 12.90 -0.69 8.19
C TYR A 176 13.99 -1.31 9.10
N ASP A 177 14.51 -0.53 10.05
CA ASP A 177 15.59 -0.97 10.97
C ASP A 177 15.06 -1.56 12.29
N TYR A 178 13.79 -1.33 12.61
CA TYR A 178 13.21 -1.79 13.85
C TYR A 178 13.12 -3.32 13.89
N LYS A 179 13.69 -3.92 14.95
CA LYS A 179 13.54 -5.33 15.27
C LYS A 179 12.48 -5.48 16.34
N VAL A 180 11.40 -6.16 16.00
CA VAL A 180 10.31 -6.46 16.92
C VAL A 180 10.83 -7.43 17.99
N ILE A 181 10.72 -7.03 19.26
CA ILE A 181 11.35 -7.72 20.41
C ILE A 181 10.43 -8.85 20.94
N LYS A 182 9.11 -8.67 20.84
CA LYS A 182 8.09 -9.62 21.30
C LYS A 182 7.01 -9.83 20.24
N LYS A 183 6.27 -10.93 20.32
CA LYS A 183 5.16 -11.20 19.41
C LYS A 183 3.84 -10.64 19.97
N TYR A 184 3.04 -10.05 19.09
CA TYR A 184 1.76 -9.42 19.37
C TYR A 184 0.59 -10.34 18.97
N ASP A 185 -0.59 -10.10 19.53
CA ASP A 185 -1.81 -10.80 19.09
C ASP A 185 -2.31 -10.24 17.75
N MET A 186 -2.07 -8.95 17.52
CA MET A 186 -2.43 -8.29 16.27
C MET A 186 -1.40 -7.24 15.86
N ALA A 187 -1.09 -7.19 14.56
CA ALA A 187 -0.39 -6.07 13.93
C ALA A 187 -1.36 -5.28 13.06
N ILE A 188 -1.30 -3.97 13.13
CA ILE A 188 -2.20 -3.08 12.40
C ILE A 188 -1.44 -1.90 11.78
N CYS A 189 -2.00 -1.33 10.71
CA CYS A 189 -1.57 -0.05 10.18
C CYS A 189 -2.75 0.68 9.53
N GLN A 190 -2.67 2.01 9.45
CA GLN A 190 -3.72 2.83 8.82
C GLN A 190 -3.13 3.90 7.91
N ALA A 191 -3.44 3.81 6.61
CA ALA A 191 -2.89 4.65 5.55
C ALA A 191 -1.39 4.88 5.75
N PHE A 192 -0.65 3.78 5.90
CA PHE A 192 0.77 3.75 6.20
C PHE A 192 1.53 3.14 5.03
N LEU A 193 1.19 1.91 4.63
CA LEU A 193 1.93 1.17 3.60
C LEU A 193 1.98 1.94 2.29
N ARG A 194 0.91 2.68 1.96
CA ARG A 194 0.84 3.57 0.79
C ARG A 194 1.89 4.69 0.75
N HIS A 195 2.58 4.98 1.85
CA HIS A 195 3.60 6.02 1.93
C HIS A 195 5.02 5.47 1.97
N THR A 196 5.17 4.15 2.13
CA THR A 196 6.46 3.47 2.37
C THR A 196 7.13 3.08 1.08
N ASN A 197 8.45 3.22 0.97
CA ASN A 197 9.19 2.82 -0.23
C ASN A 197 9.31 1.29 -0.42
N LYS A 198 9.11 0.49 0.64
CA LYS A 198 9.13 -0.99 0.57
C LYS A 198 7.94 -1.62 1.30
N PRO A 199 6.70 -1.47 0.78
CA PRO A 199 5.49 -1.91 1.49
C PRO A 199 5.45 -3.41 1.74
N TYR A 200 5.94 -4.24 0.80
CA TYR A 200 5.98 -5.70 0.98
C TYR A 200 6.95 -6.14 2.08
N GLU A 201 8.09 -5.46 2.23
CA GLU A 201 9.05 -5.73 3.31
C GLU A 201 8.42 -5.43 4.67
N LEU A 202 7.72 -4.29 4.78
CA LEU A 202 7.03 -3.89 6.00
C LEU A 202 5.82 -4.76 6.31
N LEU A 203 5.04 -5.17 5.29
CA LEU A 203 3.94 -6.12 5.47
C LEU A 203 4.46 -7.47 5.98
N LYS A 204 5.57 -7.97 5.42
CA LYS A 204 6.23 -9.18 5.94
C LYS A 204 6.65 -8.98 7.39
N LYS A 205 7.20 -7.82 7.75
CA LYS A 205 7.56 -7.50 9.14
C LYS A 205 6.35 -7.44 10.07
N MET A 206 5.20 -6.95 9.61
CA MET A 206 3.94 -6.99 10.37
C MET A 206 3.51 -8.44 10.64
N ILE A 207 3.56 -9.31 9.64
CA ILE A 207 3.30 -10.76 9.80
C ILE A 207 4.31 -11.40 10.76
N ASP A 208 5.59 -11.08 10.62
CA ASP A 208 6.64 -11.57 11.51
C ASP A 208 6.56 -10.95 12.92
N SER A 209 5.69 -9.98 13.18
CA SER A 209 5.49 -9.39 14.50
C SER A 209 4.39 -10.08 15.32
N VAL A 210 3.58 -10.95 14.70
CA VAL A 210 2.43 -11.57 15.38
C VAL A 210 2.71 -13.02 15.81
N LYS A 211 1.99 -13.47 16.85
CA LYS A 211 1.99 -14.85 17.33
C LYS A 211 1.38 -15.77 16.26
N ILE A 212 1.64 -17.08 16.35
CA ILE A 212 0.93 -18.07 15.53
C ILE A 212 -0.57 -17.98 15.85
N GLY A 213 -1.41 -17.81 14.83
CA GLY A 213 -2.84 -17.58 14.99
C GLY A 213 -3.23 -16.12 15.27
N GLY A 214 -2.25 -15.21 15.38
CA GLY A 214 -2.48 -13.76 15.44
C GLY A 214 -2.92 -13.19 14.09
N SER A 215 -3.37 -11.94 14.09
CA SER A 215 -3.95 -11.28 12.91
C SER A 215 -3.13 -10.08 12.42
N VAL A 216 -3.15 -9.84 11.12
CA VAL A 216 -2.60 -8.61 10.51
C VAL A 216 -3.73 -7.88 9.81
N ALA A 217 -3.92 -6.59 10.12
CA ALA A 217 -4.91 -5.74 9.46
C ALA A 217 -4.25 -4.51 8.85
N CYS A 218 -4.57 -4.21 7.59
CA CYS A 218 -4.08 -3.03 6.89
C CYS A 218 -5.29 -2.19 6.46
N ILE A 219 -5.47 -1.03 7.09
CA ILE A 219 -6.55 -0.08 6.78
C ILE A 219 -6.00 0.94 5.79
N GLU A 220 -5.91 0.53 4.52
CA GLU A 220 -5.34 1.33 3.43
C GLU A 220 -6.43 1.86 2.49
N VAL A 221 -6.12 2.93 1.76
CA VAL A 221 -7.01 3.48 0.73
C VAL A 221 -6.59 2.91 -0.62
N ASN A 222 -7.56 2.48 -1.43
CA ASN A 222 -7.29 2.16 -2.82
C ASN A 222 -7.08 3.46 -3.61
N ARG A 223 -5.87 3.67 -4.13
CA ARG A 223 -5.47 4.89 -4.87
C ARG A 223 -6.24 5.06 -6.20
N GLU A 224 -6.65 3.96 -6.83
CA GLU A 224 -7.43 4.03 -8.07
C GLU A 224 -8.80 4.66 -7.79
N ILE A 225 -9.49 4.17 -6.77
CA ILE A 225 -10.78 4.70 -6.32
C ILE A 225 -10.65 6.17 -5.83
N GLU A 226 -9.55 6.53 -5.17
CA GLU A 226 -9.28 7.92 -4.75
C GLU A 226 -9.12 8.86 -5.96
N SER A 227 -8.58 8.36 -7.08
CA SER A 227 -8.34 9.15 -8.30
C SER A 227 -9.57 9.23 -9.21
N ASP A 228 -10.43 8.21 -9.19
CA ASP A 228 -11.62 8.11 -10.05
C ASP A 228 -12.89 8.73 -9.42
N GLY A 229 -12.85 9.09 -8.13
CA GLY A 229 -14.01 9.52 -7.34
C GLY A 229 -14.51 10.97 -7.52
N LEU A 230 -14.08 11.69 -8.56
CA LEU A 230 -14.45 13.10 -8.78
C LEU A 230 -15.52 13.25 -9.90
N TYR A 231 -16.79 13.07 -9.55
CA TYR A 231 -17.90 13.58 -10.35
C TYR A 231 -18.39 14.90 -9.75
N ILE A 232 -17.96 16.03 -10.34
CA ILE A 232 -18.49 17.36 -10.01
C ILE A 232 -19.40 17.79 -11.16
N GLN A 233 -20.71 17.74 -10.93
CA GLN A 233 -21.67 18.43 -11.79
C GLN A 233 -21.83 19.86 -11.27
N ILE A 234 -21.28 20.82 -12.01
CA ILE A 234 -21.50 22.24 -11.76
C ILE A 234 -22.82 22.60 -12.46
N ASN A 235 -23.83 23.00 -11.69
CA ASN A 235 -25.06 23.61 -12.20
C ASN A 235 -24.82 25.09 -12.49
#